data_AF-A0AAW8FKW1-F1
#
_entry.id   AF-A0AAW8FKW1-F1
#
_cell.length_a   1.000
_cell.length_b   1.000
_cell.length_c   1.000
_cell.angle_alpha   90.00
_cell.angle_beta   90.00
_cell.angle_gamma   90.00
#
_symmetry.space_group_name_H-M   'P 1'
#
loop_
_entity.id
_entity.type
_entity.pdbx_description
1 polymer ?
#
loop_
_entity_poly.entity_id
_entity_poly.type
_entity_poly.pdbx_seq_one_letter_code
_entity_poly.pdbx_strand_id
1 'polypeptide(L)'
;MPAMDVAPLLTDGRQSTLSMAMRTLVGRGLPQDVIDVHAACLYYSVIELEQLGDFDLVELRDRLESIVWVGDEEFAAHGLALEDITDLRRWALDWESDLGLRILEDYDEPEDADD
;
A
#
# COMPACT_ATOMS: atom_id res chain seq x y z
N MET A 1 -31.70 2.05 24.70
CA MET A 1 -30.95 1.89 23.44
C MET A 1 -30.43 3.26 23.05
N PRO A 2 -29.16 3.60 23.30
CA PRO A 2 -28.63 4.89 22.85
C PRO A 2 -28.50 4.87 21.33
N ALA A 3 -28.79 6.01 20.72
CA ALA A 3 -28.69 6.24 19.29
C ALA A 3 -27.29 5.89 18.78
N MET A 4 -27.20 5.08 17.74
CA MET A 4 -25.99 4.98 16.93
C MET A 4 -25.81 6.36 16.30
N ASP A 5 -24.81 7.08 16.80
CA ASP A 5 -24.29 8.31 16.25
C ASP A 5 -23.70 8.00 14.86
N VAL A 6 -24.57 8.02 13.85
CA VAL A 6 -24.19 7.79 12.46
C VAL A 6 -23.68 9.10 11.85
N ALA A 7 -22.48 9.49 12.27
CA ALA A 7 -21.59 10.33 11.47
C ALA A 7 -20.14 10.07 11.91
N PRO A 8 -19.25 9.83 10.93
CA PRO A 8 -18.63 11.00 10.34
C PRO A 8 -18.65 10.91 8.82
N LEU A 9 -19.56 11.63 8.17
CA LEU A 9 -19.56 11.88 6.72
C LEU A 9 -18.48 12.91 6.34
N LEU A 10 -17.34 12.81 7.01
CA LEU A 10 -16.12 13.59 6.97
C LEU A 10 -15.01 12.61 7.37
N THR A 11 -14.88 11.52 6.62
CA THR A 11 -13.58 10.86 6.47
C THR A 11 -12.58 11.98 6.22
N ASP A 12 -11.71 12.23 7.19
CA ASP A 12 -10.75 13.32 7.22
C ASP A 12 -10.14 13.52 5.82
N GLY A 13 -10.07 14.75 5.31
CA GLY A 13 -9.63 15.00 3.93
C GLY A 13 -8.32 14.27 3.58
N ARG A 14 -7.46 14.05 4.58
CA ARG A 14 -6.24 13.24 4.50
C ARG A 14 -6.51 11.76 4.18
N GLN A 15 -7.46 11.10 4.85
CA GLN A 15 -7.83 9.71 4.54
C GLN A 15 -8.37 9.57 3.11
N SER A 16 -9.13 10.56 2.62
CA SER A 16 -9.62 10.58 1.24
C SER A 16 -8.48 10.76 0.22
N THR A 17 -7.46 11.55 0.53
CA THR A 17 -6.27 11.66 -0.32
C THR A 17 -5.46 10.37 -0.32
N LEU A 18 -5.33 9.71 0.83
CA LEU A 18 -4.56 8.46 0.96
C LEU A 18 -5.24 7.29 0.26
N SER A 19 -6.56 7.15 0.37
CA SER A 19 -7.29 6.12 -0.37
C SER A 19 -7.14 6.30 -1.88
N MET A 20 -7.07 7.55 -2.36
CA MET A 20 -6.81 7.85 -3.76
C MET A 20 -5.36 7.59 -4.16
N ALA A 21 -4.39 7.89 -3.29
CA ALA A 21 -2.99 7.55 -3.49
C ALA A 21 -2.79 6.02 -3.59
N MET A 22 -3.40 5.25 -2.68
CA MET A 22 -3.38 3.78 -2.71
C MET A 22 -4.01 3.23 -4.00
N ARG A 23 -5.18 3.73 -4.39
CA ARG A 23 -5.81 3.33 -5.67
C ARG A 23 -4.94 3.67 -6.88
N THR A 24 -4.23 4.79 -6.82
CA THR A 24 -3.32 5.20 -7.90
C THR A 24 -2.10 4.30 -7.95
N LEU A 25 -1.49 4.00 -6.80
CA LEU A 25 -0.41 3.02 -6.68
C LEU A 25 -0.79 1.67 -7.30
N VAL A 26 -1.94 1.10 -6.92
CA VAL A 26 -2.38 -0.18 -7.48
C VAL A 26 -2.71 -0.07 -8.96
N GLY A 27 -3.36 1.02 -9.38
CA GLY A 27 -3.79 1.22 -10.77
C GLY A 27 -2.62 1.40 -11.75
N ARG A 28 -1.67 2.30 -11.46
CA ARG A 28 -0.58 2.67 -12.38
C ARG A 28 0.82 2.34 -11.89
N GLY A 29 1.06 2.33 -10.57
CA GLY A 29 2.35 1.93 -9.99
C GLY A 29 3.54 2.80 -10.40
N LEU A 30 3.35 4.11 -10.59
CA LEU A 30 4.45 5.00 -10.98
C LEU A 30 5.35 5.30 -9.77
N PRO A 31 6.63 5.69 -9.99
CA PRO A 31 7.55 6.05 -8.91
C PRO A 31 6.98 7.09 -7.95
N GLN A 32 6.31 8.13 -8.48
CA GLN A 32 5.62 9.14 -7.69
C GLN A 32 4.55 8.56 -6.76
N ASP A 33 3.80 7.54 -7.18
CA ASP A 33 2.73 6.97 -6.36
C ASP A 33 3.29 6.25 -5.14
N VAL A 34 4.39 5.52 -5.35
CA VAL A 34 5.10 4.83 -4.28
C VAL A 34 5.69 5.84 -3.30
N ILE A 35 6.27 6.94 -3.81
CA ILE A 35 6.79 8.03 -2.97
C ILE A 35 5.68 8.64 -2.11
N ASP A 36 4.51 8.93 -2.71
CA ASP A 36 3.39 9.55 -2.00
C ASP A 36 2.85 8.63 -0.88
N VAL A 37 2.79 7.32 -1.13
CA VAL A 37 2.36 6.32 -0.13
C VAL A 37 3.45 6.11 0.94
N HIS A 38 4.72 6.04 0.56
CA HIS A 38 5.83 5.90 1.50
C HIS A 38 5.90 7.10 2.46
N ALA A 39 5.65 8.32 1.98
CA ALA A 39 5.56 9.50 2.83
C ALA A 39 4.41 9.41 3.84
N ALA A 40 3.31 8.72 3.49
CA ALA A 40 2.20 8.47 4.38
C ALA A 40 2.53 7.44 5.48
N CYS A 41 3.49 6.54 5.24
CA CYS A 41 3.93 5.55 6.23
C CYS A 41 4.59 6.17 7.47
N LEU A 42 4.94 7.45 7.43
CA LEU A 42 5.36 8.21 8.63
C LEU A 42 4.23 8.41 9.64
N TYR A 43 2.97 8.28 9.20
CA TYR A 43 1.79 8.54 10.02
C TYR A 43 0.83 7.35 10.11
N TYR A 44 0.94 6.39 9.21
CA TYR A 44 0.06 5.23 9.10
C TYR A 44 0.87 3.96 8.91
N SER A 45 0.45 2.88 9.56
CA SER A 45 0.98 1.55 9.27
C SER A 45 0.52 1.06 7.89
N VAL A 46 1.26 0.11 7.33
CA VAL A 46 0.88 -0.56 6.07
C VAL A 46 -0.51 -1.21 6.16
N ILE A 47 -0.86 -1.78 7.31
CA ILE A 47 -2.19 -2.36 7.56
C ILE A 47 -3.30 -1.30 7.53
N GLU A 48 -3.05 -0.12 8.09
CA GLU A 48 -4.02 0.98 7.99
C GLU A 48 -4.16 1.47 6.55
N LEU A 49 -3.08 1.50 5.77
CA LEU A 49 -3.11 1.86 4.36
C LEU A 49 -3.88 0.84 3.50
N GLU A 50 -3.74 -0.45 3.80
CA GLU A 50 -4.53 -1.53 3.18
C GLU A 50 -6.03 -1.31 3.40
N GLN A 51 -6.44 -0.86 4.58
CA GLN A 51 -7.84 -0.64 4.93
C GLN A 51 -8.46 0.63 4.33
N LEU A 52 -7.64 1.53 3.76
CA LEU A 52 -8.13 2.80 3.20
C LEU A 52 -8.69 2.67 1.79
N GLY A 53 -8.37 1.60 1.06
CA GLY A 53 -8.84 1.41 -0.31
C GLY A 53 -9.58 0.11 -0.52
N ASP A 54 -10.31 0.08 -1.63
CA ASP A 54 -10.94 -1.12 -2.17
C ASP A 54 -10.13 -1.51 -3.41
N PHE A 55 -9.17 -2.39 -3.22
CA PHE A 55 -8.22 -2.88 -4.23
C PHE A 55 -7.74 -4.30 -3.86
N ASP A 56 -7.19 -5.02 -4.83
CA ASP A 56 -6.65 -6.37 -4.62
C ASP A 56 -5.23 -6.32 -4.03
N LEU A 57 -4.99 -7.10 -2.98
CA LEU A 57 -3.68 -7.23 -2.34
C LEU A 57 -2.65 -7.91 -3.25
N VAL A 58 -3.09 -8.79 -4.16
CA VAL A 58 -2.22 -9.42 -5.17
C VAL A 58 -1.75 -8.36 -6.17
N GLU A 59 -2.65 -7.51 -6.66
CA GLU A 59 -2.27 -6.41 -7.56
C GLU A 59 -1.34 -5.42 -6.87
N LEU A 60 -1.57 -5.09 -5.59
CA LEU A 60 -0.67 -4.25 -4.80
C LEU A 60 0.72 -4.88 -4.70
N ARG A 61 0.80 -6.17 -4.37
CA ARG A 61 2.06 -6.92 -4.28
C ARG A 61 2.83 -6.86 -5.60
N ASP A 62 2.18 -7.11 -6.72
CA ASP A 62 2.81 -7.04 -8.05
C ASP A 62 3.33 -5.63 -8.37
N ARG A 63 2.63 -4.57 -7.94
CA ARG A 63 3.12 -3.19 -8.10
C ARG A 63 4.33 -2.89 -7.22
N LEU A 64 4.34 -3.38 -5.99
CA LEU A 64 5.50 -3.26 -5.10
C LEU A 64 6.69 -4.07 -5.63
N GLU A 65 6.49 -5.26 -6.18
CA GLU A 65 7.57 -6.02 -6.84
C GLU A 65 8.11 -5.26 -8.06
N SER A 66 7.26 -4.59 -8.83
CA SER A 66 7.71 -3.83 -10.00
C SER A 66 8.64 -2.66 -9.64
N ILE A 67 8.48 -2.08 -8.44
CA ILE A 67 9.19 -0.86 -8.05
C ILE A 67 10.69 -1.08 -7.82
N VAL A 68 11.08 -2.30 -7.45
CA VAL A 68 12.50 -2.59 -7.16
C VAL A 68 13.34 -2.61 -8.43
N TRP A 69 12.70 -2.73 -9.60
CA TRP A 69 13.34 -2.72 -10.91
C TRP A 69 13.48 -1.31 -11.50
N VAL A 70 12.78 -0.31 -10.93
CA VAL A 70 12.88 1.09 -11.37
C VAL A 70 14.25 1.65 -10.99
N GLY A 71 14.96 2.28 -11.93
CA GLY A 71 16.31 2.81 -11.71
C GLY A 71 16.34 4.00 -10.74
N ASP A 72 17.46 4.16 -10.03
CA ASP A 72 17.67 5.26 -9.07
C ASP A 72 17.47 6.64 -9.72
N GLU A 73 17.82 6.75 -11.00
CA GLU A 73 17.72 7.96 -11.81
C GLU A 73 16.27 8.46 -11.95
N GLU A 74 15.31 7.54 -12.01
CA GLU A 74 13.90 7.88 -12.10
C GLU A 74 13.40 8.45 -10.77
N PHE A 75 13.75 7.85 -9.64
CA PHE A 75 13.42 8.42 -8.33
C PHE A 75 14.15 9.73 -8.04
N ALA A 76 15.40 9.85 -8.48
CA ALA A 76 16.16 11.10 -8.36
C ALA A 76 15.52 12.23 -9.19
N ALA A 77 14.87 11.93 -10.31
CA ALA A 77 14.10 12.92 -11.08
C ALA A 77 12.89 13.46 -10.30
N HIS A 78 12.38 12.69 -9.33
CA HIS A 78 11.36 13.13 -8.36
C HIS A 78 11.94 13.84 -7.13
N GLY A 79 13.28 13.99 -7.05
CA GLY A 79 13.96 14.75 -6.01
C GLY A 79 14.37 13.93 -4.77
N LEU A 80 14.29 12.59 -4.83
CA LEU A 80 14.76 11.75 -3.73
C LEU A 80 16.28 11.66 -3.69
N ALA A 81 16.85 11.69 -2.49
CA ALA A 81 18.25 11.38 -2.28
C ALA A 81 18.48 9.86 -2.37
N LEU A 82 19.71 9.43 -2.65
CA LEU A 82 20.05 8.01 -2.78
C LEU A 82 19.75 7.20 -1.50
N GLU A 83 19.89 7.83 -0.33
CA GLU A 83 19.51 7.23 0.96
C GLU A 83 17.99 7.00 1.04
N ASP A 84 17.17 8.00 0.69
CA ASP A 84 15.71 7.87 0.67
C ASP A 84 15.24 6.83 -0.35
N ILE A 85 15.92 6.70 -1.49
CA ILE A 85 15.63 5.67 -2.51
C ILE A 85 15.89 4.28 -1.94
N THR A 86 16.99 4.11 -1.20
CA THR A 86 17.36 2.84 -0.58
C THR A 86 16.34 2.45 0.49
N ASP A 87 15.93 3.41 1.33
CA ASP A 87 14.94 3.21 2.37
C ASP A 87 13.56 2.90 1.79
N LEU A 88 13.13 3.62 0.74
CA LEU A 88 11.88 3.37 0.03
C LEU A 88 11.85 1.97 -0.58
N ARG A 89 12.94 1.52 -1.21
CA ARG A 89 13.01 0.16 -1.75
C ARG A 89 12.95 -0.90 -0.68
N ARG A 90 13.63 -0.67 0.45
CA ARG A 90 13.58 -1.59 1.58
C ARG A 90 12.15 -1.69 2.13
N TRP A 91 11.49 -0.57 2.32
CA TRP A 91 10.09 -0.53 2.76
C TRP A 91 9.17 -1.27 1.78
N ALA A 92 9.33 -1.06 0.47
CA ALA A 92 8.52 -1.73 -0.54
C ALA A 92 8.76 -3.25 -0.55
N LEU A 93 10.01 -3.71 -0.40
CA LEU A 93 10.36 -5.12 -0.30
C LEU A 93 9.79 -5.77 0.96
N ASP A 94 9.92 -5.11 2.11
CA ASP A 94 9.43 -5.62 3.38
C ASP A 94 7.89 -5.78 3.32
N TRP A 95 7.18 -4.85 2.67
CA TRP A 95 5.73 -4.94 2.49
C TRP A 95 5.32 -5.99 1.44
N GLU A 96 6.01 -6.06 0.30
CA GLU A 96 5.78 -7.10 -0.72
C GLU A 96 5.94 -8.50 -0.12
N SER A 97 6.97 -8.71 0.70
CA SER A 97 7.22 -9.98 1.36
C SER A 97 6.17 -10.32 2.41
N ASP A 98 5.70 -9.35 3.19
CA ASP A 98 4.58 -9.53 4.13
C ASP A 98 3.29 -9.94 3.39
N LEU A 99 2.97 -9.24 2.31
CA LEU A 99 1.81 -9.57 1.46
C LEU A 99 1.97 -10.96 0.83
N GLY A 100 3.17 -11.31 0.35
CA GLY A 100 3.45 -12.62 -0.22
C GLY A 100 3.24 -13.77 0.75
N LEU A 101 3.63 -13.59 2.02
CA LEU A 101 3.38 -14.57 3.09
C LEU A 101 1.88 -14.70 3.39
N ARG A 102 1.18 -13.57 3.58
CA ARG A 102 -0.27 -13.56 3.88
C ARG A 102 -1.11 -14.15 2.74
N ILE A 103 -0.78 -13.79 1.50
CA ILE A 103 -1.45 -14.36 0.32
C ILE A 103 -1.17 -15.87 0.26
N LEU A 104 0.06 -16.33 0.51
CA LEU A 104 0.36 -17.76 0.50
C LEU A 104 -0.42 -18.51 1.60
N GLU A 105 -0.49 -17.95 2.81
CA GLU A 105 -1.26 -18.50 3.93
C GLU A 105 -2.75 -18.64 3.60
N ASP A 106 -3.37 -17.62 2.99
CA ASP A 106 -4.78 -17.66 2.56
C ASP A 106 -5.05 -18.74 1.49
N TYR A 107 -4.06 -19.09 0.67
CA TYR A 107 -4.19 -20.15 -0.35
C TYR A 107 -3.98 -21.57 0.23
N ASP A 108 -3.23 -21.69 1.34
CA ASP A 108 -2.94 -22.96 2.02
C ASP A 108 -4.01 -23.33 3.06
N GLU A 109 -4.94 -22.44 3.41
CA GLU A 109 -6.15 -22.81 4.14
C GLU A 109 -7.00 -23.73 3.24
N PRO A 110 -7.11 -25.04 3.55
CA PRO A 110 -8.08 -25.86 2.84
C PRO A 110 -9.46 -25.25 3.14
N GLU A 111 -10.22 -24.90 2.08
CA GLU A 111 -11.68 -24.79 2.21
C GLU A 111 -12.10 -26.03 2.99
N ASP A 112 -12.52 -25.84 4.25
CA ASP A 112 -13.12 -26.90 5.03
C ASP A 112 -14.17 -27.52 4.12
N ALA A 113 -13.89 -28.73 3.67
CA ALA A 113 -14.82 -29.53 2.91
C ALA A 113 -15.96 -29.82 3.88
N ASP A 114 -16.96 -28.94 3.86
CA ASP A 114 -18.26 -29.14 4.48
C ASP A 114 -18.80 -30.47 3.92
N ASP A 115 -18.78 -31.51 4.77
CA ASP A 115 -19.38 -32.84 4.58
C ASP A 115 -20.86 -32.82 5.01
#